data_AF-A0A6P0X8M1-F1
#
_entry.id   AF-A0A6P0X8M1-F1
#
_cell.length_a   1.000
_cell.length_b   1.000
_cell.length_c   1.000
_cell.angle_alpha   90.00
_cell.angle_beta   90.00
_cell.angle_gamma   90.00
#
_symmetry.space_group_name_H-M   'P 1'
#
loop_
_entity.id
_entity.type
_entity.pdbx_description
1 polymer ?
#
loop_
_entity_poly.entity_id
_entity_poly.type
_entity_poly.pdbx_seq_one_letter_code
_entity_poly.pdbx_strand_id
1 'polypeptide(L)'
;MKTLRITLPASQDLNAISDYFLEQSIDAGERFVETFNQKCKYLVRYPYMGKSYTHLKPGLRGLSLMGEPSQKVWGHSPKVRRLISKE
;
A
#
# COMPACT_ATOMS: atom_id res chain seq x y z
N MET A 1 -12.11 18.43 -5.19
CA MET A 1 -10.94 17.59 -5.58
C MET A 1 -10.88 16.40 -4.62
N LYS A 2 -10.63 15.18 -5.10
CA LYS A 2 -10.48 14.01 -4.20
C LYS A 2 -9.10 14.03 -3.58
N THR A 3 -9.02 13.96 -2.26
CA THR A 3 -7.77 13.95 -1.49
C THR A 3 -7.54 12.55 -0.90
N LEU A 4 -6.28 12.12 -0.84
CA LEU A 4 -5.88 10.89 -0.17
C LEU A 4 -5.45 11.22 1.25
N ARG A 5 -5.94 10.48 2.24
CA ARG A 5 -5.53 10.61 3.64
C ARG A 5 -4.86 9.32 4.10
N ILE A 6 -3.63 9.43 4.57
CA ILE A 6 -2.91 8.32 5.21
C ILE A 6 -3.24 8.37 6.70
N THR A 7 -3.68 7.23 7.25
CA THR A 7 -3.99 7.12 8.67
C THR A 7 -2.71 6.96 9.49
N LEU A 8 -2.75 7.28 10.78
CA LEU A 8 -1.59 7.10 11.67
C LEU A 8 -1.05 5.64 11.66
N PRO A 9 -1.88 4.60 11.78
CA PRO A 9 -1.40 3.22 11.67
C PRO A 9 -0.71 2.92 10.32
N ALA A 10 -1.27 3.43 9.23
CA ALA A 10 -0.67 3.26 7.90
C ALA A 10 0.69 3.96 7.79
N SER A 11 0.86 5.12 8.43
CA SER A 11 2.16 5.81 8.49
C SER A 11 3.20 5.00 9.28
N GLN A 12 2.78 4.36 10.37
CA GLN A 12 3.67 3.48 11.15
C GLN A 12 4.07 2.24 10.35
N ASP A 13 3.14 1.67 9.58
CA ASP A 13 3.43 0.56 8.67
C ASP A 13 4.45 0.98 7.59
N LEU A 14 4.34 2.20 7.04
CA LEU A 14 5.30 2.73 6.07
C LEU A 14 6.70 2.93 6.67
N ASN A 15 6.79 3.39 7.92
CA ASN A 15 8.08 3.50 8.62
C ASN A 15 8.74 2.12 8.79
N ALA A 16 7.97 1.11 9.23
CA ALA A 16 8.51 -0.25 9.39
C ALA A 16 8.96 -0.87 8.05
N ILE A 17 8.28 -0.55 6.95
CA ILE A 17 8.71 -0.95 5.60
C ILE A 17 10.00 -0.22 5.20
N SER A 18 10.11 1.07 5.52
CA SER A 18 11.33 1.84 5.27
C SER A 18 12.52 1.24 6.03
N ASP A 19 12.36 0.96 7.32
CA ASP A 19 13.40 0.35 8.16
C ASP A 19 13.87 -1.00 7.58
N TYR A 20 12.94 -1.82 7.09
CA TYR A 20 13.27 -3.08 6.40
C TYR A 20 14.15 -2.86 5.16
N PHE A 21 13.85 -1.86 4.33
CA PHE A 21 14.65 -1.60 3.13
C PHE A 21 16.02 -0.99 3.45
N LEU A 22 16.15 -0.24 4.55
CA LEU A 22 17.44 0.27 5.02
C LEU A 22 18.41 -0.89 5.33
N GLU A 23 17.91 -1.98 5.90
CA GLU A 23 18.70 -3.17 6.23
C GLU A 23 18.96 -4.07 5.02
N GLN A 24 18.02 -4.13 4.07
CA GLN A 24 18.04 -5.13 3.00
C GLN A 24 18.56 -4.61 1.65
N SER A 25 18.07 -3.47 1.20
CA SER A 25 18.41 -2.88 -0.12
C SER A 25 17.74 -1.51 -0.29
N ILE A 26 18.57 -0.46 -0.42
CA ILE A 26 18.11 0.90 -0.69
C ILE A 26 17.43 1.01 -2.06
N ASP A 27 17.98 0.40 -3.12
CA ASP A 27 17.39 0.39 -4.47
C ASP A 27 15.98 -0.23 -4.48
N ALA A 28 15.79 -1.35 -3.75
CA ALA A 28 14.47 -1.94 -3.62
C ALA A 28 13.48 -1.02 -2.86
N GLY A 29 13.98 -0.28 -1.86
CA GLY A 29 13.22 0.74 -1.14
C GLY A 29 12.79 1.90 -2.04
N GLU A 30 13.69 2.41 -2.89
CA GLU A 30 13.36 3.48 -3.85
C GLU A 30 12.27 3.03 -4.83
N ARG A 31 12.39 1.83 -5.41
CA ARG A 31 11.36 1.26 -6.30
C ARG A 31 10.01 1.08 -5.60
N PHE A 32 10.03 0.69 -4.33
CA PHE A 32 8.82 0.61 -3.52
C PHE A 32 8.15 1.98 -3.37
N VAL A 33 8.91 3.01 -2.98
CA VAL A 33 8.40 4.38 -2.78
C VAL A 33 7.85 4.94 -4.10
N GLU A 34 8.55 4.74 -5.21
CA GLU A 34 8.08 5.17 -6.53
C GLU A 34 6.75 4.49 -6.89
N THR A 35 6.69 3.16 -6.78
CA THR A 35 5.49 2.39 -7.11
C THR A 35 4.32 2.78 -6.20
N PHE A 36 4.57 2.92 -4.90
CA PHE A 36 3.58 3.35 -3.93
C PHE A 36 2.99 4.72 -4.28
N ASN A 37 3.84 5.71 -4.56
CA ASN A 37 3.43 7.05 -4.96
C ASN A 37 2.60 7.05 -6.25
N GLN A 38 2.98 6.24 -7.24
CA GLN A 38 2.19 6.10 -8.47
C GLN A 38 0.79 5.51 -8.18
N LYS A 39 0.70 4.50 -7.32
CA LYS A 39 -0.59 3.92 -6.91
C LYS A 39 -1.46 4.94 -6.17
N CYS A 40 -0.90 5.78 -5.31
CA CYS A 40 -1.61 6.88 -4.65
C CYS A 40 -2.19 7.88 -5.66
N LYS A 41 -1.41 8.30 -6.66
CA LYS A 41 -1.89 9.16 -7.75
C LYS A 41 -3.04 8.53 -8.53
N TYR A 42 -2.93 7.24 -8.84
CA TYR A 42 -4.00 6.52 -9.53
C TYR A 42 -5.28 6.44 -8.70
N LEU A 43 -5.22 6.26 -7.39
CA LEU A 43 -6.40 6.19 -6.54
C LEU A 43 -7.18 7.49 -6.47
N VAL A 44 -6.49 8.63 -6.48
CA VAL A 44 -7.13 9.94 -6.55
C VAL A 44 -7.97 10.05 -7.83
N ARG A 45 -7.44 9.54 -8.95
CA ARG A 45 -8.12 9.55 -10.26
C ARG A 45 -9.17 8.45 -10.42
N TYR A 46 -8.90 7.25 -9.91
CA TYR A 46 -9.69 6.03 -10.08
C TYR A 46 -10.01 5.38 -8.72
N PRO A 47 -10.91 5.97 -7.92
CA PRO A 47 -11.15 5.53 -6.53
C PRO A 47 -11.79 4.15 -6.39
N TYR A 48 -12.28 3.58 -7.48
CA TYR A 48 -12.87 2.23 -7.51
C TYR A 48 -11.90 1.17 -8.05
N MET A 49 -10.61 1.49 -8.19
CA MET A 49 -9.59 0.51 -8.53
C MET A 49 -9.29 -0.43 -7.34
N GLY A 50 -8.84 -1.64 -7.65
CA GLY A 50 -8.54 -2.66 -6.65
C GLY A 50 -9.74 -3.53 -6.26
N LYS A 51 -9.47 -4.56 -5.46
CA LYS A 51 -10.45 -5.56 -5.05
C LYS A 51 -11.35 -5.00 -3.95
N SER A 52 -12.66 -5.15 -4.12
CA SER A 52 -13.64 -4.80 -3.09
C SER A 52 -13.62 -5.82 -1.95
N TYR A 53 -13.61 -5.33 -0.72
CA TYR A 53 -13.79 -6.12 0.50
C TYR A 53 -15.01 -5.62 1.28
N THR A 54 -16.09 -5.30 0.56
CA THR A 54 -17.36 -4.84 1.14
C THR A 54 -17.96 -5.81 2.16
N HIS A 55 -17.66 -7.10 2.06
CA HIS A 55 -18.02 -8.13 3.04
C HIS A 55 -17.33 -7.97 4.40
N LEU A 56 -16.19 -7.27 4.47
CA LEU A 56 -15.50 -6.94 5.73
C LEU A 56 -15.93 -5.57 6.24
N LYS A 57 -15.97 -4.57 5.35
CA LYS A 57 -16.40 -3.20 5.67
C LYS A 57 -16.89 -2.51 4.41
N PRO A 58 -18.06 -1.84 4.42
CA PRO A 58 -18.53 -1.04 3.29
C PRO A 58 -17.47 -0.03 2.83
N GLY A 59 -17.24 0.04 1.52
CA GLY A 59 -16.24 0.94 0.93
C GLY A 59 -14.78 0.50 1.05
N LEU A 60 -14.47 -0.59 1.75
CA LEU A 60 -13.11 -1.10 1.87
C LEU A 60 -12.63 -1.70 0.54
N ARG A 61 -11.44 -1.27 0.09
CA ARG A 61 -10.78 -1.76 -1.12
C ARG A 61 -9.32 -2.07 -0.83
N GLY A 62 -8.84 -3.17 -1.39
CA GLY A 62 -7.43 -3.55 -1.34
C GLY A 62 -6.78 -3.36 -2.70
N LEU A 63 -5.55 -2.85 -2.68
CA LEU A 63 -4.75 -2.60 -3.87
C LEU A 63 -3.42 -3.35 -3.73
N SER A 64 -3.07 -4.13 -4.75
CA SER A 64 -1.72 -4.71 -4.79
C SER A 64 -0.73 -3.63 -5.19
N LEU A 65 0.27 -3.43 -4.34
CA LEU A 65 1.37 -2.50 -4.59
C LEU A 65 2.43 -3.11 -5.51
N MET A 66 2.52 -4.44 -5.58
CA MET A 66 3.54 -5.15 -6.35
C MET A 66 2.88 -6.05 -7.40
N GLY A 67 3.34 -5.91 -8.64
CA GLY A 67 2.98 -6.76 -9.78
C GLY A 67 4.26 -7.29 -10.41
N GLU A 68 4.93 -8.21 -9.73
CA GLU A 68 5.98 -9.07 -10.27
C GLU A 68 5.79 -10.46 -9.65
N PRO A 69 5.96 -11.57 -10.42
CA PRO A 69 5.73 -12.94 -9.96
C PRO A 69 6.77 -13.44 -8.93
N SER A 70 7.59 -12.56 -8.35
CA SER A 70 8.52 -12.89 -7.26
C SER A 70 7.81 -12.98 -5.91
N GLN A 71 6.78 -13.83 -5.83
CA GLN A 71 6.39 -14.44 -4.58
C GLN A 71 7.54 -15.33 -4.11
N LYS A 72 8.26 -14.93 -3.06
CA LYS A 72 8.88 -15.86 -2.11
C LYS A 72 9.24 -15.28 -0.74
N VAL A 73 9.20 -13.95 -0.52
CA VAL A 73 9.65 -13.37 0.76
C VAL A 73 8.55 -12.70 1.60
N TRP A 74 7.39 -12.34 1.02
CA TRP A 74 6.34 -11.60 1.76
C TRP A 74 5.15 -12.47 2.21
N GLY A 75 5.33 -13.79 2.29
CA GLY A 75 4.26 -14.76 2.56
C GLY A 75 3.57 -14.67 3.93
N HIS A 76 4.06 -13.86 4.88
CA HIS A 76 3.58 -13.90 6.26
C HIS A 76 3.58 -12.54 7.01
N SER A 77 3.41 -11.40 6.32
CA SER A 77 3.32 -10.09 6.99
C SER A 77 1.90 -9.49 6.91
N PRO A 78 1.12 -9.45 8.02
CA PRO A 78 -0.24 -8.90 8.09
C PRO A 78 -0.37 -7.39 7.83
N LYS A 79 0.74 -6.65 7.75
CA LYS A 79 0.79 -5.19 7.95
C LYS A 79 0.32 -4.36 6.74
N VAL A 80 0.36 -4.88 5.52
CA VAL A 80 -0.03 -4.13 4.30
C VAL A 80 -1.57 -4.09 4.08
N ARG A 81 -2.38 -4.36 5.11
CA ARG A 81 -3.86 -4.38 4.99
C ARG A 81 -4.55 -3.04 5.26
N ARG A 82 -3.86 -2.01 5.77
CA ARG A 82 -4.49 -0.80 6.35
C ARG A 82 -4.29 0.50 5.59
N LEU A 83 -3.80 0.46 4.36
CA LEU A 83 -3.22 1.68 3.81
C LEU A 83 -4.23 2.76 3.42
N ILE A 84 -5.51 2.46 3.16
CA ILE A 84 -6.43 3.46 2.59
C ILE A 84 -7.86 3.30 3.10
N SER A 85 -8.20 4.05 4.15
CA SER A 85 -9.59 4.28 4.55
C SER A 85 -10.06 5.57 3.87
N LYS A 86 -11.15 5.47 3.10
CA LYS A 86 -11.91 6.64 2.66
C LYS A 86 -12.88 6.98 3.79
N GLU A 87 -12.86 8.23 4.25
CA GLU A 87 -14.07 8.86 4.81
C GLU A 87 -14.91 9.42 3.66
#